data_AF-Q71J43-F1
#
_entry.id   AF-Q71J43-F1
#
_cell.length_a   1.000
_cell.length_b   1.000
_cell.length_c   1.000
_cell.angle_alpha   90.00
_cell.angle_beta   90.00
_cell.angle_gamma   90.00
#
_symmetry.space_group_name_H-M   'P 1'
#
loop_
_entity.id
_entity.type
_entity.pdbx_description
1 polymer ?
#
loop_
_entity_poly.entity_id
_entity_poly.type
_entity_poly.pdbx_seq_one_letter_code
_entity_poly.pdbx_strand_id
1 'polypeptide(L)' 'GHHAGLMYYTIGQRQGLGLGSTKESTAPWFVVGKDLEKNQLIVEQGYDSPRLYADRLQ' A
#
# COMPACT_ATOMS: atom_id res chain seq x y z
N GLY A 1 11.09 2.69 2.22
CA GLY A 1 10.78 4.07 2.63
C GLY A 1 10.47 4.12 4.11
N HIS A 2 10.14 5.29 4.66
CA HIS A 2 9.70 5.46 6.04
C HIS A 2 8.21 5.80 6.08
N HIS A 3 7.50 5.34 7.10
CA HIS A 3 6.08 5.65 7.33
C HIS A 3 5.87 6.17 8.75
N ALA A 4 4.79 6.91 8.99
CA ALA A 4 4.52 7.56 10.29
C ALA A 4 3.97 6.60 11.38
N GLY A 5 3.99 5.29 11.15
CA GLY A 5 3.32 4.27 11.96
C GLY A 5 2.13 3.61 11.24
N LEU A 6 1.95 2.30 11.44
CA LEU A 6 0.99 1.48 10.66
C LEU A 6 -0.48 1.86 10.89
N MET A 7 -0.80 2.47 12.03
CA MET A 7 -2.16 2.90 12.37
C MET A 7 -2.72 3.99 11.45
N TYR A 8 -1.85 4.81 10.82
CA TYR A 8 -2.25 5.92 9.97
C TYR A 8 -2.59 5.54 8.53
N TYR A 9 -2.54 4.25 8.23
CA TYR A 9 -2.77 3.73 6.89
C TYR A 9 -3.99 2.81 6.85
N THR A 10 -4.66 2.70 5.72
CA THR A 10 -5.75 1.72 5.52
C THR A 10 -5.46 0.92 4.25
N ILE A 11 -5.80 -0.38 4.23
CA ILE A 11 -5.68 -1.17 2.99
C ILE A 11 -6.52 -0.50 1.90
N GLY A 12 -5.96 -0.36 0.70
CA GLY A 12 -6.53 0.40 -0.42
C GLY A 12 -6.24 1.91 -0.41
N GLN A 13 -5.55 2.44 0.59
CA GLN A 13 -5.21 3.86 0.65
C GLN A 13 -4.22 4.25 -0.46
N ARG A 14 -4.59 5.28 -1.23
CA ARG A 14 -3.75 5.88 -2.28
C ARG A 14 -2.99 7.13 -1.82
N GLN A 15 -3.66 7.99 -1.07
CA GLN A 15 -3.14 9.31 -0.70
C GLN A 15 -2.27 9.24 0.55
N GLY A 16 -1.38 10.22 0.74
CA GLY A 16 -0.58 10.33 1.96
C GLY A 16 0.58 9.33 2.09
N LEU A 17 0.95 8.64 1.00
CA LEU A 17 2.11 7.72 0.97
C LEU A 17 3.44 8.44 0.74
N GLY A 18 3.42 9.65 0.17
CA GLY A 18 4.63 10.38 -0.22
C GLY A 18 5.46 9.68 -1.32
N LEU A 19 4.86 8.71 -2.01
CA LEU A 19 5.50 7.95 -3.09
C LEU A 19 5.06 8.50 -4.44
N GLY A 20 6.04 8.85 -5.28
CA GLY A 20 5.83 9.29 -6.65
C GLY A 20 5.93 8.15 -7.66
N SER A 21 5.79 8.49 -8.92
CA SER A 21 6.03 7.60 -10.05
C SER A 21 7.48 7.08 -10.06
N THR A 22 7.69 5.85 -10.55
CA THR A 22 9.01 5.27 -10.77
C THR A 22 9.38 5.36 -12.24
N LYS A 23 10.60 4.94 -12.61
CA LYS A 23 10.99 4.81 -14.02
C LYS A 23 10.19 3.71 -14.73
N GLU A 24 9.72 2.68 -14.00
CA GLU A 24 8.96 1.57 -14.58
C GLU A 24 7.46 1.86 -14.69
N SER A 25 6.89 2.69 -13.81
CA SER A 25 5.44 2.95 -13.80
C SER A 25 5.06 4.31 -13.25
N THR A 26 4.12 4.96 -13.95
CA THR A 26 3.45 6.20 -13.52
C THR A 26 2.17 5.92 -12.73
N ALA A 27 1.80 4.65 -12.56
CA ALA A 27 0.60 4.28 -11.85
C ALA A 27 0.68 4.68 -10.36
N PRO A 28 -0.46 5.00 -9.73
CA PRO A 28 -0.48 5.38 -8.33
C PRO A 28 -0.15 4.19 -7.43
N TRP A 29 0.38 4.51 -6.25
CA TRP A 29 0.65 3.55 -5.19
C TRP A 29 -0.58 3.34 -4.32
N PHE A 30 -0.75 2.12 -3.84
CA PHE A 30 -1.77 1.75 -2.86
C PHE A 30 -1.18 0.92 -1.73
N VAL A 31 -1.74 1.04 -0.54
CA VAL A 31 -1.47 0.12 0.57
C VAL A 31 -2.16 -1.21 0.31
N VAL A 32 -1.39 -2.30 0.26
CA VAL A 32 -1.91 -3.65 0.04
C VAL A 32 -1.75 -4.56 1.25
N GLY A 33 -0.99 -4.12 2.26
CA GLY A 33 -0.77 -4.93 3.46
C GLY A 33 -0.08 -4.18 4.58
N LYS A 34 -0.16 -4.75 5.79
CA LYS A 34 0.56 -4.31 6.97
C LYS A 34 1.12 -5.55 7.68
N ASP A 35 2.41 -5.52 7.99
CA ASP A 35 3.07 -6.51 8.83
C ASP A 35 3.40 -5.85 10.18
N LEU A 36 2.62 -6.18 11.20
CA LEU A 36 2.75 -5.62 12.54
C LEU A 36 3.99 -6.13 13.26
N GLU A 37 4.38 -7.39 13.02
CA GLU A 37 5.54 -8.00 13.67
C GLU A 37 6.84 -7.37 13.19
N LYS A 38 6.91 -7.06 11.89
CA LYS A 38 8.09 -6.43 11.27
C LYS A 38 7.98 -4.90 11.19
N ASN A 39 6.84 -4.34 11.59
CA ASN A 39 6.51 -2.92 11.43
C ASN A 39 6.71 -2.45 9.98
N GLN A 40 6.11 -3.15 9.02
CA GLN A 40 6.23 -2.86 7.59
C GLN A 40 4.89 -2.50 6.97
N LEU A 41 4.88 -1.43 6.16
CA LEU A 41 3.77 -1.05 5.30
C LEU A 41 4.06 -1.56 3.88
N ILE A 42 3.19 -2.43 3.37
CA ILE A 42 3.34 -3.03 2.05
C ILE A 42 2.50 -2.23 1.05
N VAL A 43 3.14 -1.82 -0.05
CA VAL A 43 2.52 -0.99 -1.09
C VAL A 43 2.82 -1.55 -2.48
N GLU A 44 1.88 -1.39 -3.41
CA GLU A 44 2.04 -1.78 -4.82
C GLU A 44 1.53 -0.66 -5.75
N GLN A 45 2.08 -0.61 -6.98
CA GLN A 45 1.63 0.32 -8.02
C GLN A 45 0.55 -0.30 -8.91
N GLY A 46 -0.45 0.50 -9.25
CA GLY A 46 -1.53 0.09 -10.17
C GLY A 46 -2.81 -0.34 -9.46
N TYR A 47 -3.91 -0.32 -10.22
CA TYR A 47 -5.25 -0.61 -9.73
C TYR A 47 -5.58 -2.11 -9.74
N ASP A 48 -4.79 -2.90 -10.45
CA ASP A 48 -5.05 -4.32 -10.70
C ASP A 48 -4.26 -5.25 -9.78
N SER A 49 -3.68 -4.72 -8.70
CA SER A 49 -3.01 -5.58 -7.72
C SER A 49 -4.02 -6.59 -7.17
N PRO A 50 -3.79 -7.91 -7.33
CA PRO A 50 -4.65 -8.93 -6.75
C PRO A 50 -4.76 -8.81 -5.23
N ARG A 51 -3.77 -8.18 -4.58
CA ARG A 51 -3.74 -7.98 -3.13
C ARG A 51 -4.63 -6.82 -2.65
N LEU A 52 -5.13 -5.97 -3.56
CA LEU A 52 -6.12 -4.94 -3.23
C LEU A 52 -7.53 -5.53 -3.09
N TYR A 53 -7.78 -6.68 -3.72
CA TYR A 53 -9.08 -7.34 -3.68
C TYR A 53 -9.02 -8.45 -2.63
N ALA A 54 -9.98 -8.43 -1.71
CA ALA A 54 -10.15 -9.49 -0.73
C ALA A 54 -11.47 -10.21 -1.01
N ASP A 55 -11.39 -11.50 -1.31
CA ASP A 55 -12.57 -12.31 -1.65
C ASP A 55 -13.38 -12.71 -0.39
N ARG A 56 -12.82 -12.44 0.80
CA ARG A 56 -13.42 -12.76 2.09
C ARG A 56 -12.83 -11.87 3.20
N LEU A 57 -13.69 -11.32 4.05
CA LEU A 57 -13.30 -10.89 5.39
C LEU A 57 -13.49 -12.08 6.36
N GLN A 58 -12.47 -12.39 7.16
CA GLN A 58 -12.57 -13.30 8.30
C GLN A 58 -12.77 -12.52 9.60
#